data_AF-A0A938CEG6-F1
#
_entry.id   AF-A0A938CEG6-F1
#
_cell.length_a   1.000
_cell.length_b   1.000
_cell.length_c   1.000
_cell.angle_alpha   90.00
_cell.angle_beta   90.00
_cell.angle_gamma   90.00
#
_symmetry.space_group_name_H-M   'P 1'
#
loop_
_entity.id
_entity.type
_entity.pdbx_description
1 polymer ?
#
loop_
_entity_poly.entity_id
_entity_poly.type
_entity_poly.pdbx_seq_one_letter_code
_entity_poly.pdbx_strand_id
1 'polypeptide(L)'
;MKLSDTQLVILTAASQRDDRLALPLPERLKGGAATKVVASLIAKGLVEEVDAKLGDPIWRKTGDAHGVTLVVTDAALAVLGIEADANPAKAGRLAAAIDDGGLVGGTPADKGRVAAMVEANAKARKQREPRKDSKQAQLIAMLRRAKGATIDEI
;
A
#
# COMPACT_ATOMS: atom_id res chain seq x y z
N MET A 1 -27.26 6.05 -3.43
CA MET A 1 -26.76 6.05 -4.83
C MET A 1 -26.91 4.65 -5.40
N LYS A 2 -27.24 4.50 -6.70
CA LYS A 2 -27.28 3.19 -7.35
C LYS A 2 -25.92 2.84 -7.98
N LEU A 3 -25.40 1.66 -7.66
CA LEU A 3 -24.22 1.07 -8.31
C LEU A 3 -24.64 0.13 -9.42
N SER A 4 -23.81 -0.01 -10.47
CA SER A 4 -23.97 -1.08 -11.45
C SER A 4 -23.38 -2.39 -10.93
N ASP A 5 -23.82 -3.51 -11.48
CA ASP A 5 -23.30 -4.84 -11.12
C ASP A 5 -21.79 -4.92 -11.31
N THR A 6 -21.25 -4.30 -12.36
CA THR A 6 -19.80 -4.24 -12.59
C THR A 6 -19.09 -3.43 -11.50
N GLN A 7 -19.66 -2.30 -11.07
CA GLN A 7 -19.10 -1.50 -9.98
C GLN A 7 -19.14 -2.28 -8.65
N LEU A 8 -20.24 -2.97 -8.36
CA LEU A 8 -20.36 -3.83 -7.18
C LEU A 8 -19.32 -4.95 -7.17
N VAL A 9 -19.12 -5.65 -8.30
CA VAL A 9 -18.12 -6.72 -8.42
C VAL A 9 -16.71 -6.19 -8.14
N ILE A 10 -16.34 -5.04 -8.70
CA ILE A 10 -15.02 -4.42 -8.48
C ILE A 10 -14.83 -4.08 -7.00
N LEU A 11 -15.77 -3.34 -6.41
CA LEU A 11 -15.65 -2.87 -5.03
C LEU A 11 -15.65 -4.06 -4.05
N THR A 12 -16.52 -5.05 -4.27
CA THR A 12 -16.60 -6.24 -3.40
C THR A 12 -15.33 -7.08 -3.46
N ALA A 13 -14.75 -7.25 -4.65
CA ALA A 13 -13.51 -8.01 -4.82
C ALA A 13 -12.31 -7.29 -4.16
N ALA A 14 -12.22 -5.97 -4.34
CA ALA A 14 -11.14 -5.17 -3.78
C ALA A 14 -11.23 -5.03 -2.26
N SER A 15 -12.44 -4.93 -1.70
CA SER A 15 -12.67 -4.79 -0.26
C SER A 15 -12.29 -6.03 0.55
N GLN A 16 -12.23 -7.20 -0.11
CA GLN A 16 -11.79 -8.45 0.50
C GLN A 16 -10.27 -8.62 0.53
N ARG A 17 -9.51 -7.68 -0.06
CA ARG A 17 -8.05 -7.73 -0.10
C ARG A 17 -7.46 -6.82 0.96
N ASP A 18 -6.34 -7.24 1.53
CA ASP A 18 -5.62 -6.45 2.54
C ASP A 18 -5.08 -5.13 1.99
N ASP A 19 -4.73 -5.11 0.69
CA ASP A 19 -4.18 -3.96 -0.01
C ASP A 19 -5.25 -3.00 -0.56
N ARG A 20 -6.54 -3.40 -0.54
CA ARG A 20 -7.68 -2.68 -1.10
C ARG A 20 -7.53 -2.25 -2.57
N LEU A 21 -6.68 -2.95 -3.33
CA LEU A 21 -6.45 -2.60 -4.74
C LEU A 21 -7.64 -3.04 -5.59
N ALA A 22 -8.13 -2.13 -6.44
CA ALA A 22 -9.22 -2.38 -7.39
C ALA A 22 -8.78 -3.18 -8.63
N LEU A 23 -7.47 -3.38 -8.80
CA LEU A 23 -6.88 -4.13 -9.91
C LEU A 23 -6.51 -5.56 -9.50
N PRO A 24 -6.65 -6.56 -10.38
CA PRO A 24 -7.10 -6.45 -11.76
C PRO A 24 -8.60 -6.22 -11.87
N LEU A 25 -9.01 -5.49 -12.91
CA LEU A 25 -10.42 -5.35 -13.26
C LEU A 25 -10.99 -6.66 -13.82
N PRO A 26 -12.30 -6.91 -13.70
CA PRO A 26 -12.94 -8.07 -14.30
C PRO A 26 -12.61 -8.19 -15.79
N GLU A 27 -12.31 -9.40 -16.29
CA GLU A 27 -11.80 -9.60 -17.66
C GLU A 27 -12.72 -9.09 -18.78
N ARG A 28 -14.03 -9.00 -18.50
CA ARG A 28 -15.03 -8.43 -19.42
C ARG A 28 -14.90 -6.92 -19.59
N LEU A 29 -14.22 -6.26 -18.66
CA LEU A 29 -14.06 -4.81 -18.59
C LEU A 29 -12.65 -4.42 -19.06
N LYS A 30 -12.56 -3.95 -20.31
CA LYS A 30 -11.28 -3.59 -20.96
C LYS A 30 -11.39 -2.25 -21.71
N GLY A 31 -10.24 -1.64 -21.99
CA GLY A 31 -10.14 -0.43 -22.81
C GLY A 31 -11.01 0.72 -22.31
N GLY A 32 -11.67 1.44 -23.24
CA GLY A 32 -12.47 2.62 -22.90
C GLY A 32 -13.65 2.34 -21.95
N ALA A 33 -14.19 1.12 -21.93
CA ALA A 33 -15.23 0.75 -20.96
C ALA A 33 -14.67 0.71 -19.53
N ALA A 34 -13.46 0.15 -19.35
CA ALA A 34 -12.75 0.17 -18.08
C ALA A 34 -12.52 1.61 -17.60
N THR A 35 -12.01 2.47 -18.49
CA THR A 35 -11.77 3.88 -18.18
C THR A 35 -13.04 4.60 -17.73
N LYS A 36 -14.18 4.37 -18.40
CA LYS A 36 -15.48 4.97 -17.99
C LYS A 36 -15.96 4.49 -16.62
N VAL A 37 -15.85 3.19 -16.34
CA VAL A 37 -16.27 2.64 -15.05
C VAL A 37 -15.39 3.16 -13.92
N VAL A 38 -14.07 3.17 -14.11
CA VAL A 38 -13.11 3.70 -13.14
C VAL A 38 -13.33 5.20 -12.92
N ALA A 39 -13.45 5.99 -13.99
CA ALA A 39 -13.74 7.43 -13.89
C ALA A 39 -15.06 7.69 -13.12
N SER A 40 -16.09 6.86 -13.33
CA SER A 40 -17.33 6.95 -12.57
C SER A 40 -17.12 6.64 -11.08
N LEU A 41 -16.32 5.62 -10.74
CA LEU A 41 -16.00 5.28 -9.34
C LEU A 41 -15.19 6.38 -8.65
N ILE A 42 -14.24 7.00 -9.36
CA ILE A 42 -13.47 8.15 -8.88
C ILE A 42 -14.37 9.35 -8.66
N ALA A 43 -15.23 9.70 -9.61
CA ALA A 43 -16.18 10.81 -9.47
C ALA A 43 -17.15 10.61 -8.29
N LYS A 44 -17.42 9.34 -7.92
CA LYS A 44 -18.24 8.97 -6.76
C LYS A 44 -17.45 8.91 -5.44
N GLY A 45 -16.12 9.13 -5.48
CA GLY A 45 -15.24 9.04 -4.32
C GLY A 45 -15.06 7.62 -3.77
N LEU A 46 -15.39 6.59 -4.56
CA LEU A 46 -15.35 5.18 -4.12
C LEU A 46 -14.01 4.51 -4.43
N VAL A 47 -13.27 5.06 -5.39
CA VAL A 47 -11.92 4.65 -5.78
C VAL A 47 -11.08 5.90 -5.93
N GLU A 48 -9.81 5.83 -5.56
CA GLU A 48 -8.84 6.91 -5.76
C GLU A 48 -7.62 6.40 -6.55
N GLU A 49 -7.02 7.30 -7.33
CA GLU A 49 -5.70 7.06 -7.95
C GLU A 49 -4.61 7.42 -6.95
N VAL A 50 -3.73 6.46 -6.66
CA VAL A 50 -2.56 6.66 -5.78
C VAL A 50 -1.30 6.19 -6.49
N ASP A 51 -0.14 6.67 -6.06
CA ASP A 51 1.14 6.19 -6.59
C ASP A 51 1.30 4.69 -6.32
N ALA A 52 1.59 3.94 -7.39
CA ALA A 52 1.81 2.51 -7.32
C ALA A 52 3.16 2.23 -6.65
N LYS A 53 3.16 1.33 -5.67
CA LYS A 53 4.39 0.83 -5.05
C LYS A 53 5.02 -0.24 -5.94
N LEU A 54 6.26 -0.60 -5.62
CA LEU A 54 6.94 -1.69 -6.30
C LEU A 54 6.13 -2.99 -6.17
N GLY A 55 5.71 -3.54 -7.31
CA GLY A 55 4.90 -4.75 -7.39
C GLY A 55 3.39 -4.51 -7.48
N ASP A 56 2.91 -3.27 -7.26
CA ASP A 56 1.50 -2.96 -7.43
C ASP A 56 1.12 -2.98 -8.93
N PRO A 57 -0.09 -3.44 -9.27
CA PRO A 57 -0.62 -3.33 -10.61
C PRO A 57 -0.76 -1.87 -11.03
N ILE A 58 -0.34 -1.55 -12.25
CA ILE A 58 -0.37 -0.20 -12.82
C ILE A 58 -1.67 0.02 -13.59
N TRP A 59 -2.44 1.05 -13.21
CA TRP A 59 -3.60 1.52 -13.96
C TRP A 59 -3.19 2.42 -15.13
N ARG A 60 -2.35 3.41 -14.84
CA ARG A 60 -1.88 4.40 -15.82
C ARG A 60 -0.44 4.80 -15.50
N LYS A 61 0.38 5.00 -16.53
CA LYS A 61 1.74 5.53 -16.37
C LYS A 61 1.67 7.05 -16.20
N THR A 62 2.44 7.56 -15.25
CA THR A 62 2.76 8.99 -15.13
C THR A 62 4.12 9.20 -15.79
N GLY A 63 4.35 10.39 -16.35
CA GLY A 63 5.53 10.68 -17.19
C GLY A 63 6.88 10.66 -16.46
N ASP A 64 6.85 10.52 -15.14
CA ASP A 64 7.96 10.55 -14.18
C ASP A 64 8.49 9.17 -13.80
N ALA A 65 8.25 8.15 -14.64
CA ALA A 65 8.59 6.74 -14.40
C ALA A 65 7.82 6.07 -13.25
N HIS A 66 6.92 6.79 -12.59
CA HIS A 66 5.96 6.22 -11.65
C HIS A 66 4.65 5.90 -12.39
N GLY A 67 3.92 4.91 -11.89
CA GLY A 67 2.56 4.62 -12.35
C GLY A 67 1.60 4.83 -11.22
N VAL A 68 0.35 5.13 -11.53
CA VAL A 68 -0.73 5.15 -10.53
C VAL A 68 -1.45 3.81 -10.52
N THR A 69 -1.93 3.44 -9.34
CA THR A 69 -2.84 2.31 -9.11
C THR A 69 -4.17 2.81 -8.55
N LEU A 70 -5.12 1.89 -8.35
CA LEU A 70 -6.48 2.20 -7.91
C LEU A 70 -6.73 1.56 -6.54
N VAL A 71 -7.06 2.37 -5.54
CA VAL A 71 -7.37 1.93 -4.17
C VAL A 71 -8.83 2.23 -3.85
N VAL A 72 -9.51 1.28 -3.19
CA VAL A 72 -10.87 1.46 -2.66
C VAL A 72 -10.84 2.28 -1.38
N THR A 73 -11.68 3.32 -1.32
CA THR A 73 -11.78 4.25 -0.18
C THR A 73 -12.69 3.72 0.92
N ASP A 74 -12.66 4.33 2.10
CA ASP A 74 -13.60 3.98 3.19
C ASP A 74 -15.07 4.28 2.81
N ALA A 75 -15.30 5.27 1.93
CA ALA A 75 -16.65 5.57 1.42
C ALA A 75 -17.24 4.38 0.63
N ALA A 76 -16.40 3.66 -0.12
CA ALA A 76 -16.84 2.44 -0.80
C ALA A 76 -17.17 1.30 0.15
N LEU A 77 -16.43 1.17 1.26
CA LEU A 77 -16.73 0.18 2.30
C LEU A 77 -18.08 0.47 2.95
N ALA A 78 -18.34 1.73 3.31
CA ALA A 78 -19.63 2.16 3.83
C ALA A 78 -20.78 1.87 2.86
N VAL A 79 -20.59 2.07 1.55
CA VAL A 79 -21.60 1.73 0.53
C VAL A 79 -21.86 0.23 0.43
N LEU A 80 -20.88 -0.62 0.72
CA LEU A 80 -21.03 -2.07 0.79
C LEU A 80 -21.58 -2.57 2.13
N GLY A 81 -21.83 -1.68 3.10
CA GLY A 81 -22.22 -2.05 4.46
C GLY A 81 -21.08 -2.73 5.25
N ILE A 82 -19.84 -2.50 4.83
CA ILE A 82 -18.64 -2.97 5.53
C ILE A 82 -18.16 -1.82 6.41
N GLU A 83 -18.34 -1.99 7.72
CA GLU A 83 -17.76 -1.06 8.69
C GLU A 83 -16.23 -1.20 8.64
N ALA A 84 -15.54 -0.11 8.29
CA ALA A 84 -14.09 -0.07 8.36
C ALA A 84 -13.71 -0.14 9.85
N ASP A 85 -12.98 -1.18 10.25
CA ASP A 85 -12.44 -1.30 11.60
C ASP A 85 -11.55 -0.08 11.86
N ALA A 86 -12.06 0.87 12.65
CA ALA A 86 -11.48 2.17 12.92
C ALA A 86 -10.27 2.00 13.85
N ASN A 87 -9.22 1.36 13.36
CA ASN A 87 -7.93 1.36 14.02
C ASN A 87 -7.19 2.66 13.63
N PRO A 88 -7.07 3.64 14.54
CA PRO A 88 -6.46 4.94 14.26
C PRO A 88 -4.97 4.84 13.88
N ALA A 89 -4.34 3.67 14.00
CA ALA A 89 -2.96 3.44 13.59
C ALA A 89 -2.71 3.50 12.06
N LYS A 90 -3.76 3.41 11.21
CA LYS A 90 -3.60 3.53 9.74
C LYS A 90 -3.80 4.95 9.20
N ALA A 91 -4.46 5.85 9.94
CA ALA A 91 -4.78 7.21 9.49
C ALA A 91 -3.57 8.16 9.43
N GLY A 92 -2.48 7.84 10.15
CA GLY A 92 -1.31 8.73 10.25
C GLY A 92 -0.34 8.72 9.05
N ARG A 93 -0.64 8.02 7.95
CA ARG A 93 0.31 7.86 6.83
C ARG A 93 0.01 8.69 5.58
N LEU A 94 -1.16 9.33 5.47
CA LEU A 94 -1.56 10.05 4.26
C LEU A 94 -1.51 11.59 4.39
N ALA A 95 -1.06 12.12 5.54
CA ALA A 95 -1.08 13.57 5.83
C ALA A 95 0.32 14.22 5.91
N ALA A 96 1.35 13.64 5.30
CA ALA A 96 2.70 14.20 5.33
C ALA A 96 3.37 14.14 3.95
N ALA A 97 2.80 14.84 2.98
CA ALA A 97 3.51 15.20 1.74
C ALA A 97 2.79 16.35 1.01
N ILE A 98 2.70 17.52 1.64
CA ILE A 98 2.71 18.79 0.91
C ILE A 98 3.52 19.80 1.71
N ASP A 99 4.72 20.12 1.24
CA ASP A 99 5.25 21.50 1.29
C ASP A 99 6.46 21.55 0.35
N ASP A 100 6.25 22.11 -0.84
CA ASP A 100 7.31 22.55 -1.73
C ASP A 100 7.34 24.08 -1.66
N GLY A 101 8.28 24.60 -0.87
CA GLY A 101 8.94 25.89 -1.05
C GLY A 101 8.14 27.19 -0.85
N GLY A 102 8.30 27.81 0.32
CA GLY A 102 8.00 29.24 0.50
C GLY A 102 8.25 29.80 1.90
N LEU A 103 9.47 30.25 2.16
CA LEU A 103 9.89 30.95 3.39
C LEU A 103 9.01 32.18 3.71
N VAL A 104 8.63 32.35 4.98
CA VAL A 104 8.92 33.51 5.87
C VAL A 104 7.88 33.58 7.02
N GLY A 105 8.36 33.52 8.28
CA GLY A 105 7.74 34.28 9.39
C GLY A 105 7.39 33.53 10.70
N GLY A 106 8.33 33.54 11.66
CA GLY A 106 8.12 33.47 13.13
C GLY A 106 7.70 32.10 13.70
N THR A 107 8.13 31.60 14.86
CA THR A 107 8.77 32.16 16.07
C THR A 107 9.31 30.94 16.88
N PRO A 108 10.33 31.06 17.76
CA PRO A 108 11.07 29.90 18.27
C PRO A 108 10.50 29.38 19.61
N ALA A 109 9.75 28.28 19.59
CA ALA A 109 9.31 27.63 20.83
C ALA A 109 8.96 26.13 20.67
N ASP A 110 9.85 25.29 20.13
CA ASP A 110 9.66 23.83 20.27
C ASP A 110 10.94 22.97 20.12
N LYS A 111 12.06 23.40 20.71
CA LYS A 111 13.28 22.58 20.80
C LYS A 111 13.24 21.52 21.93
N GLY A 112 12.11 21.34 22.61
CA GLY A 112 11.97 20.42 23.74
C GLY A 112 11.49 19.00 23.41
N ARG A 113 10.79 18.79 22.29
CA ARG A 113 10.15 17.48 21.99
C ARG A 113 10.93 16.56 21.06
N VAL A 114 11.98 17.04 20.42
CA VAL A 114 12.74 16.25 19.43
C VAL A 114 13.70 15.25 20.10
N ALA A 115 14.15 15.52 21.32
CA ALA A 115 15.03 14.59 22.06
C ALA A 115 14.28 13.36 22.58
N ALA A 116 13.03 13.50 23.03
CA ALA A 116 12.26 12.40 23.61
C ALA A 116 11.80 11.35 22.58
N MET A 117 11.58 11.74 21.33
CA MET A 117 11.13 10.84 20.26
C MET A 117 12.25 9.92 19.73
N VAL A 118 13.50 10.39 19.72
CA VAL A 118 14.65 9.59 19.28
C VAL A 118 14.94 8.45 20.27
N GLU A 119 14.74 8.69 21.57
CA GLU A 119 15.02 7.69 22.61
C GLU A 119 13.96 6.56 22.64
N ALA A 120 12.69 6.88 22.36
CA ALA A 120 11.61 5.89 22.26
C ALA A 120 11.79 4.93 21.06
N ASN A 121 12.26 5.43 19.91
CA ASN A 121 12.52 4.60 18.72
C ASN A 121 13.76 3.71 18.89
N ALA A 122 14.77 4.14 19.66
CA ALA A 122 15.94 3.34 19.97
C ALA A 122 15.64 2.19 20.97
N LYS A 123 14.77 2.42 21.96
CA LYS A 123 14.39 1.37 22.94
C LYS A 123 13.50 0.28 22.33
N ALA A 124 12.63 0.60 21.39
CA ALA A 124 11.76 -0.39 20.72
C ALA A 124 12.52 -1.31 19.73
N ARG A 125 13.69 -0.89 19.21
CA ARG A 125 14.52 -1.70 18.29
C ARG A 125 15.41 -2.72 19.00
N LYS A 126 15.65 -2.60 20.31
CA LYS A 126 16.51 -3.53 21.07
C LYS A 126 15.82 -4.83 21.51
N GLN A 127 14.52 -5.01 21.28
CA GLN A 127 13.76 -6.17 21.78
C GLN A 127 13.32 -7.18 20.71
N ARG A 128 13.71 -7.02 19.44
CA ARG A 128 13.44 -8.03 18.41
C ARG A 128 14.69 -8.83 18.10
N GLU A 129 14.99 -9.75 19.01
CA GLU A 129 15.98 -10.79 18.79
C GLU A 129 15.49 -11.69 17.62
N PRO A 130 16.27 -11.86 16.54
CA PRO A 130 15.91 -12.76 15.45
C PRO A 130 15.87 -14.19 16.01
N ARG A 131 14.67 -14.80 16.03
CA ARG A 131 14.53 -16.20 16.45
C ARG A 131 15.46 -17.08 15.59
N LYS A 132 16.27 -17.88 16.26
CA LYS A 132 17.41 -18.67 15.73
C LYS A 132 17.04 -19.74 14.70
N ASP A 133 15.77 -19.86 14.31
CA ASP A 133 15.24 -20.94 13.48
C ASP A 133 14.63 -20.44 12.16
N SER A 134 15.12 -19.31 11.64
CA SER A 134 14.72 -18.86 10.30
C SER A 134 15.23 -19.83 9.24
N LYS A 135 14.32 -20.31 8.38
CA LYS A 135 14.61 -21.17 7.22
C LYS A 135 15.72 -20.60 6.30
N GLN A 136 15.92 -19.27 6.32
CA GLN A 136 17.04 -18.62 5.62
C GLN A 136 18.41 -18.95 6.25
N ALA A 137 18.52 -19.09 7.57
CA ALA A 137 19.77 -19.47 8.23
C ALA A 137 20.14 -20.93 7.93
N GLN A 138 19.14 -21.82 7.87
CA GLN A 138 19.34 -23.21 7.40
C GLN A 138 19.79 -23.24 5.93
N LEU A 139 19.17 -22.45 5.06
CA LEU A 139 19.58 -22.35 3.64
C LEU A 139 21.02 -21.82 3.49
N ILE A 140 21.39 -20.79 4.26
CA ILE A 140 22.75 -20.25 4.24
C ILE A 140 23.76 -21.28 4.77
N ALA A 141 23.43 -22.08 5.78
CA ALA A 141 24.29 -23.16 6.25
C ALA A 141 24.44 -24.30 5.23
N MET A 142 23.38 -24.64 4.49
CA MET A 142 23.43 -25.63 3.41
C MET A 142 24.26 -25.14 2.22
N LEU A 143 24.14 -23.86 1.85
CA LEU A 143 24.91 -23.24 0.77
C LEU A 143 26.38 -23.01 1.13
N ARG A 144 26.71 -22.83 2.43
CA ARG A 144 28.09 -22.62 2.89
C ARG A 144 28.87 -23.90 3.19
N ARG A 145 28.24 -25.09 3.15
CA ARG A 145 28.95 -26.36 3.34
C ARG A 145 29.74 -26.71 2.07
N ALA A 146 31.05 -26.94 2.23
CA ALA A 146 32.01 -27.17 1.13
C ALA A 146 31.85 -28.48 0.33
N LYS A 147 30.69 -29.15 0.39
CA LYS A 147 30.39 -30.30 -0.46
C LYS A 147 29.17 -29.92 -1.30
N GLY A 148 29.46 -29.29 -2.45
CA GLY A 148 28.45 -28.97 -3.44
C GLY A 148 27.71 -30.22 -3.91
N ALA A 149 26.49 -30.02 -4.41
CA ALA A 149 25.79 -31.05 -5.16
C ALA A 149 26.63 -31.37 -6.41
N THR A 150 27.31 -32.51 -6.40
CA THR A 150 27.75 -33.14 -7.65
C THR A 150 26.46 -33.58 -8.35
N ILE A 151 26.12 -32.88 -9.43
CA ILE A 151 25.29 -33.45 -10.48
C ILE A 151 26.20 -34.51 -11.10
N ASP A 152 25.99 -35.78 -10.76
CA ASP A 152 26.45 -36.85 -11.65
C ASP A 152 25.68 -36.66 -12.96
N GLU A 153 26.45 -36.44 -14.02
CA GLU A 153 25.98 -36.33 -15.39
C GLU A 153 25.36 -37.66 -15.84
N ILE A 154 24.18 -37.58 -16.50
CA ILE A 154 23.50 -38.61 -17.32
C ILE A 154 22.80 -39.74 -16.56
#